data_AF-A0A4U2YTD3-F1
#
_entry.id   AF-A0A4U2YTD3-F1
#
_cell.length_a   1.000
_cell.length_b   1.000
_cell.length_c   1.000
_cell.angle_alpha   90.00
_cell.angle_beta   90.00
_cell.angle_gamma   90.00
#
_symmetry.space_group_name_H-M   'P 1'
#
loop_
_entity.id
_entity.type
_entity.pdbx_description
1 polymer ?
#
loop_
_entity_poly.entity_id
_entity_poly.type
_entity_poly.pdbx_seq_one_letter_code
_entity_poly.pdbx_strand_id
1 'polypeptide(L)' 'MSSLLFAGLLAAVSIALFVWWIMMLVEALRIPGPRWTEAGHNQVLYVIGMFLLGWLGTLLYVLIPRKDLRATNSAV' A
#
# COMPACT_ATOMS: atom_id res chain seq x y z
N MET A 1 16.01 -18.30 -12.18
CA MET A 1 15.74 -17.66 -10.88
C MET A 1 14.71 -18.51 -10.16
N SER A 2 14.99 -19.03 -8.96
CA SER A 2 14.01 -19.90 -8.26
C SER A 2 12.80 -19.09 -7.79
N SER A 3 11.61 -19.70 -7.78
CA SER A 3 10.35 -19.07 -7.37
C SER A 3 10.41 -18.50 -5.94
N LEU A 4 11.17 -19.14 -5.06
CA LEU A 4 11.43 -18.69 -3.69
C LEU A 4 12.23 -17.37 -3.64
N LEU A 5 13.27 -17.22 -4.48
CA LEU A 5 14.04 -15.98 -4.54
C LEU A 5 13.19 -14.83 -5.09
N PHE A 6 12.37 -15.10 -6.11
CA PHE A 6 11.45 -14.11 -6.65
C PHE A 6 10.39 -13.67 -5.61
N ALA A 7 9.77 -14.62 -4.90
CA ALA A 7 8.81 -14.32 -3.85
C ALA A 7 9.45 -13.54 -2.69
N GLY A 8 10.66 -13.92 -2.28
CA GLY A 8 11.42 -13.21 -1.24
C GLY A 8 11.74 -11.78 -1.64
N LEU A 9 12.20 -11.56 -2.88
CA LEU A 9 12.46 -10.21 -3.41
C LEU A 9 11.18 -9.37 -3.45
N LEU A 10 10.07 -9.95 -3.95
CA LEU A 10 8.79 -9.26 -4.02
C LEU A 10 8.29 -8.86 -2.63
N ALA A 11 8.41 -9.74 -1.64
CA ALA A 11 8.07 -9.46 -0.26
C ALA A 11 8.93 -8.33 0.32
N ALA A 12 10.25 -8.39 0.12
CA ALA A 12 11.17 -7.36 0.60
C ALA A 12 10.87 -5.98 0.00
N VAL A 13 10.64 -5.91 -1.31
CA VAL A 13 10.25 -4.67 -2.01
C VAL A 13 8.91 -4.16 -1.49
N SER A 14 7.93 -5.04 -1.31
CA SER A 14 6.60 -4.66 -0.80
C SER A 14 6.68 -4.09 0.62
N ILE A 15 7.49 -4.70 1.49
CA ILE A 15 7.72 -4.21 2.85
C ILE A 15 8.42 -2.84 2.81
N ALA A 16 9.46 -2.68 1.99
CA ALA A 16 10.17 -1.42 1.86
C ALA A 16 9.25 -0.28 1.38
N LEU A 17 8.42 -0.54 0.36
CA LEU A 17 7.42 0.41 -0.11
C LEU A 17 6.38 0.75 0.97
N PHE A 18 5.93 -0.24 1.73
CA PHE A 18 4.98 -0.02 2.83
C PHE A 18 5.59 0.84 3.94
N VAL A 19 6.82 0.56 4.36
CA VAL A 19 7.53 1.36 5.36
C VAL A 19 7.72 2.80 4.87
N TRP A 20 8.16 2.97 3.62
CA TRP A 20 8.32 4.29 3.01
C TRP A 20 7.00 5.08 2.96
N TRP A 21 5.89 4.41 2.59
CA TRP A 21 4.56 5.00 2.58
C TRP A 21 4.12 5.49 3.98
N ILE A 22 4.34 4.69 5.03
CA ILE A 22 4.07 5.09 6.41
C ILE A 22 4.95 6.28 6.83
N MET A 23 6.23 6.27 6.47
CA MET A 23 7.13 7.38 6.79
C MET A 23 6.65 8.70 6.19
N MET A 24 6.21 8.69 4.93
CA MET A 24 5.64 9.87 4.26
C MET A 24 4.38 10.39 4.96
N LEU A 25 3.51 9.49 5.41
CA LEU A 25 2.32 9.88 6.18
C LEU A 25 2.71 10.52 7.52
N VAL A 26 3.66 9.93 8.24
CA VAL A 26 4.16 10.48 9.52
C VAL A 26 4.80 11.85 9.31
N GLU A 27 5.62 12.02 8.27
CA GLU A 27 6.21 13.30 7.93
C GLU A 27 5.14 14.35 7.64
N ALA A 28 4.13 13.98 6.84
CA ALA A 28 3.03 14.89 6.51
C ALA A 28 2.27 15.34 7.76
N LEU A 29 2.08 14.46 8.75
CA LEU A 29 1.43 14.77 10.03
C LEU A 29 2.32 15.60 10.98
N ARG A 30 3.65 15.51 10.84
CA ARG A 30 4.60 16.33 11.63
C ARG A 30 4.66 17.78 11.14
N ILE A 31 4.38 18.03 9.87
CA ILE A 31 4.37 19.38 9.32
C ILE A 31 3.07 20.08 9.76
N PRO A 32 3.16 21.24 10.46
CA PRO A 32 1.98 21.93 10.97
C PRO A 32 1.12 22.48 9.81
N GLY A 33 -0.20 22.39 9.96
CA GLY A 33 -1.19 22.79 8.95
C GLY A 33 -0.97 24.18 8.31
N PRO A 34 -0.60 25.24 9.07
CA PRO A 34 -0.33 26.55 8.49
C PRO A 34 0.73 26.54 7.37
N ARG A 35 1.79 25.72 7.49
CA ARG A 35 2.81 25.60 6.44
C ARG A 35 2.27 25.00 5.15
N TRP A 36 1.30 24.11 5.25
CA TRP A 36 0.64 23.55 4.06
C TRP A 36 -0.17 24.63 3.36
N THR A 37 -0.94 25.41 4.12
CA THR A 37 -1.77 26.48 3.56
C THR A 37 -0.93 27.62 2.97
N GLU A 38 0.21 27.95 3.57
CA GLU A 38 1.18 28.91 3.03
C GLU A 38 1.76 28.45 1.68
N ALA A 39 1.95 27.14 1.51
CA ALA A 39 2.37 26.53 0.25
C ALA A 39 1.21 26.31 -0.75
N GLY A 40 -0.01 26.76 -0.45
CA GLY A 40 -1.19 26.56 -1.31
C GLY A 40 -1.72 25.11 -1.32
N HIS A 41 -1.36 24.31 -0.33
CA HIS A 41 -1.75 22.91 -0.21
C HIS A 41 -2.66 22.65 0.99
N ASN A 42 -3.38 21.53 0.96
CA ASN A 42 -4.25 21.10 2.06
C ASN A 42 -3.75 19.76 2.63
N GLN A 43 -3.21 19.80 3.85
CA GLN A 43 -2.70 18.64 4.59
C GLN A 43 -3.75 17.54 4.72
N VAL A 44 -5.01 17.91 5.01
CA VAL A 44 -6.10 16.95 5.20
C VAL A 44 -6.38 16.21 3.90
N LEU A 45 -6.39 16.92 2.77
CA LEU A 45 -6.61 16.31 1.46
C LEU A 45 -5.48 15.33 1.09
N TYR A 46 -4.24 15.69 1.40
CA TYR A 46 -3.08 14.81 1.23
C TYR A 46 -3.21 13.52 2.07
N VAL A 47 -3.54 13.66 3.36
CA VAL A 47 -3.70 12.53 4.28
C VAL A 47 -4.86 11.62 3.83
N ILE A 48 -6.00 12.19 3.42
CA ILE A 48 -7.12 11.42 2.87
C ILE A 48 -6.68 10.66 1.62
N GLY A 49 -5.94 11.32 0.71
CA GLY A 49 -5.40 10.67 -0.49
C GLY A 49 -4.50 9.48 -0.16
N MET A 50 -3.62 9.63 0.83
CA MET A 50 -2.77 8.54 1.34
C MET A 50 -3.62 7.36 1.86
N PHE A 51 -4.66 7.62 2.66
CA PHE A 51 -5.55 6.58 3.17
C PHE A 51 -6.29 5.84 2.05
N LEU A 52 -6.82 6.56 1.06
CA LEU A 52 -7.52 5.97 -0.08
C LEU A 52 -6.59 5.06 -0.90
N LEU A 53 -5.32 5.43 -1.05
CA LEU A 53 -4.30 4.62 -1.74
C LEU A 53 -4.07 3.27 -1.04
N GLY A 54 -3.94 3.28 0.29
CA GLY A 54 -3.82 2.05 1.09
C GLY A 54 -5.09 1.19 1.01
N TRP A 55 -6.26 1.83 1.04
CA TRP A 55 -7.54 1.14 0.95
C TRP A 55 -7.76 0.50 -0.43
N LEU A 56 -7.34 1.16 -1.50
CA LEU A 56 -7.37 0.61 -2.86
C LEU A 56 -6.56 -0.69 -2.97
N GLY A 57 -5.39 -0.76 -2.35
CA GLY A 57 -4.60 -2.00 -2.29
C GLY A 57 -5.36 -3.17 -1.63
N THR A 58 -6.10 -2.87 -0.56
CA THR A 58 -6.93 -3.87 0.13
C THR A 58 -8.14 -4.26 -0.72
N LEU A 59 -8.76 -3.31 -1.41
CA LEU A 59 -9.88 -3.55 -2.30
C LEU A 59 -9.47 -4.52 -3.42
N LEU A 60 -8.31 -4.29 -4.04
CA LEU A 60 -7.74 -5.20 -5.05
C LEU A 60 -7.48 -6.60 -4.47
N TYR A 61 -6.93 -6.70 -3.25
CA TYR A 61 -6.70 -7.98 -2.57
C TYR A 61 -7.98 -8.81 -2.37
N VAL A 62 -9.10 -8.14 -2.08
CA VAL A 62 -10.41 -8.77 -1.86
C VAL A 62 -11.11 -9.13 -3.17
N LEU A 63 -11.03 -8.26 -4.17
CA LEU A 63 -11.72 -8.43 -5.45
C LEU A 63 -11.07 -9.47 -6.37
N ILE A 64 -9.76 -9.73 -6.22
CA ILE A 64 -9.08 -10.78 -6.99
C ILE A 64 -9.62 -12.16 -6.54
N PRO A 65 -10.35 -12.90 -7.40
CA PRO A 65 -10.98 -14.16 -7.01
C PRO A 65 -9.94 -15.23 -6.68
N ARG A 66 -9.91 -15.69 -5.42
CA ARG A 66 -9.07 -16.82 -4.97
C ARG A 66 -9.74 -18.17 -5.11
N LYS A 67 -11.02 -18.15 -5.49
CA LYS A 67 -11.94 -19.28 -5.46
C LYS A 67 -11.48 -20.39 -6.41
N ASP A 68 -10.80 -20.00 -7.48
CA ASP A 68 -10.34 -20.93 -8.52
C ASP A 68 -9.06 -21.68 -8.15
N LEU A 69 -8.32 -21.24 -7.12
CA LEU A 69 -7.09 -21.90 -6.67
C LEU A 69 -7.34 -23.18 -5.85
N ARG A 70 -8.54 -23.35 -5.29
CA ARG A 70 -8.92 -24.57 -4.53
C ARG A 70 -9.50 -25.68 -5.42
N ALA A 71 -10.09 -25.33 -6.56
CA ALA A 71 -10.72 -26.32 -7.45
C ALA A 71 -9.70 -27.27 -8.07
N THR A 72 -8.50 -26.79 -8.38
CA THR A 72 -7.45 -27.59 -9.04
C THR A 72 -6.77 -28.61 -8.11
N ASN A 73 -6.76 -28.39 -6.79
CA ASN A 73 -6.08 -29.27 -5.83
C ASN A 73 -6.96 -30.41 -5.29
N SER A 74 -8.19 -30.53 -5.78
CA SER A 74 -9.16 -31.56 -5.37
C SER A 74 -9.33 -32.65 -6.45
N ALA A 75 -8.59 -32.55 -7.56
CA ALA A 75 -8.72 -33.42 -8.74
C ALA A 75 -7.53 -34.37 -8.95
N VAL A 76 -6.71 -34.59 -7.92
CA VAL A 76 -5.64 -35.59 -7.88
C VAL A 76 -5.86 -36.52 -6.70
#